data_AF-A0A536XZF1-F1
#
_entry.id   AF-A0A536XZF1-F1
#
_cell.length_a   1.000
_cell.length_b   1.000
_cell.length_c   1.000
_cell.angle_alpha   90.00
_cell.angle_beta   90.00
_cell.angle_gamma   90.00
#
_symmetry.space_group_name_H-M   'P 1'
#
loop_
_entity.id
_entity.type
_entity.pdbx_description
1 polymer ?
#
loop_
_entity_poly.entity_id
_entity_poly.type
_entity_poly.pdbx_seq_one_letter_code
_entity_poly.pdbx_strand_id
1 'polypeptide(L)'
;MQFAIREARMKDVKGYHACLTSVALERKHIGFVEAPPLRDSRKWMKTALDARNPFLVLTKGSTIVGWCDVGRREREGLIATQRVTAAGFVSLAGPGRAAPAIIREQLRGAPKLAGPADRILGELEAGRTTDSVPPELRSLFRPSVQPYLISGFRYDPAKEIAKVTVPVLIVQGSTDRQVSVEDAHYLKKRQSASAIPDRSRHEPSAQGCTR
;
A
#
# COMPACT_ATOMS: atom_id res chain seq x y z
N MET A 1 -19.49 22.04 -7.87
CA MET A 1 -18.01 21.97 -7.67
C MET A 1 -17.60 20.51 -7.72
N GLN A 2 -16.70 20.13 -8.64
CA GLN A 2 -16.38 18.73 -8.93
C GLN A 2 -15.00 18.36 -8.39
N PHE A 3 -14.91 17.22 -7.71
CA PHE A 3 -13.65 16.60 -7.33
C PHE A 3 -13.15 15.70 -8.46
N ALA A 4 -11.83 15.60 -8.61
CA ALA A 4 -11.22 14.71 -9.59
C ALA A 4 -9.96 14.04 -9.03
N ILE A 5 -9.76 12.77 -9.39
CA ILE A 5 -8.56 12.00 -9.10
C ILE A 5 -7.79 11.83 -10.40
N ARG A 6 -6.48 12.10 -10.38
CA ARG A 6 -5.60 11.96 -11.54
C ARG A 6 -4.17 11.67 -11.12
N GLU A 7 -3.35 11.27 -12.08
CA GLU A 7 -1.91 11.18 -11.88
C GLU A 7 -1.31 12.53 -11.47
N ALA A 8 -0.40 12.44 -10.50
CA ALA A 8 0.43 13.53 -10.04
C ALA A 8 1.48 13.85 -11.10
N ARG A 9 1.76 15.13 -11.27
CA ARG A 9 2.78 15.64 -12.18
C ARG A 9 3.72 16.54 -11.40
N MET A 10 4.93 16.79 -11.91
CA MET A 10 5.87 17.69 -11.23
C MET A 10 5.32 19.10 -10.95
N LYS A 11 4.36 19.59 -11.76
CA LYS A 11 3.67 20.87 -11.49
C LYS A 11 2.80 20.86 -10.23
N ASP A 12 2.42 19.69 -9.73
CA ASP A 12 1.58 19.50 -8.55
C ASP A 12 2.36 19.58 -7.24
N VAL A 13 3.70 19.62 -7.29
CA VAL A 13 4.58 19.54 -6.11
C VAL A 13 4.24 20.54 -5.01
N LYS A 14 3.86 21.77 -5.37
CA LYS A 14 3.48 22.81 -4.39
C LYS A 14 2.13 22.49 -3.73
N GLY A 15 1.16 22.00 -4.51
CA GLY A 15 -0.16 21.61 -3.99
C GLY A 15 -0.09 20.36 -3.12
N TYR A 16 0.69 19.36 -3.56
CA TYR A 16 1.03 18.19 -2.75
C TYR A 16 1.68 18.59 -1.42
N HIS A 17 2.73 19.43 -1.46
CA HIS A 17 3.44 19.87 -0.25
C HIS A 17 2.53 20.64 0.71
N ALA A 18 1.67 21.52 0.20
CA ALA A 18 0.71 22.24 1.03
C ALA A 18 -0.28 21.29 1.71
N CYS A 19 -0.81 20.31 0.98
CA CYS A 19 -1.71 19.29 1.52
C CYS A 19 -1.00 18.38 2.54
N LEU A 20 0.24 17.97 2.28
CA LEU A 20 1.07 17.22 3.23
C LEU A 20 1.33 18.03 4.50
N THR A 21 1.59 19.33 4.36
CA THR A 21 1.84 20.25 5.48
C THR A 21 0.63 20.37 6.38
N SER A 22 -0.58 20.52 5.82
CA SER A 22 -1.79 20.61 6.64
C SER A 22 -2.01 19.34 7.45
N VAL A 23 -1.80 18.17 6.83
CA VAL A 23 -1.94 16.87 7.52
C VAL A 23 -0.84 16.66 8.58
N ALA A 24 0.40 17.11 8.32
CA ALA A 24 1.49 17.03 9.29
C ALA A 24 1.23 17.88 10.55
N LEU A 25 0.72 19.12 10.35
CA LEU A 25 0.43 20.07 11.43
C LEU A 25 -0.64 19.55 12.41
N GLU A 26 -1.53 18.67 11.94
CA GLU A 26 -2.53 18.04 12.80
C GLU A 26 -1.90 17.07 13.81
N ARG A 27 -0.65 16.61 13.60
CA ARG A 27 0.13 15.73 14.49
C ARG A 27 -0.56 14.43 14.89
N LYS A 28 -1.51 13.98 14.08
CA LYS A 28 -2.39 12.83 14.39
C LYS A 28 -2.27 11.68 13.39
N HIS A 29 -1.84 11.94 12.16
CA HIS A 29 -2.16 11.06 11.02
C HIS A 29 -0.95 10.50 10.27
N ILE A 30 0.20 11.18 10.33
CA ILE A 30 1.43 10.78 9.64
C ILE A 30 2.62 10.83 10.60
N GLY A 31 3.64 10.01 10.35
CA GLY A 31 4.77 9.80 11.29
C GLY A 31 5.74 10.97 11.47
N PHE A 32 5.46 12.14 10.88
CA PHE A 32 6.27 13.35 11.00
C PHE A 32 5.38 14.49 11.52
N VAL A 33 5.90 15.28 12.47
CA VAL A 33 5.17 16.40 13.11
C VAL A 33 5.17 17.69 12.29
N GLU A 34 5.98 17.72 11.24
CA GLU A 34 6.08 18.77 10.24
C GLU A 34 6.36 18.12 8.88
N ALA A 35 5.85 18.71 7.79
CA ALA A 35 6.15 18.21 6.45
C ALA A 35 7.62 18.46 6.11
N PRO A 36 8.27 17.58 5.33
CA PRO A 36 9.61 17.82 4.83
C PRO A 36 9.69 19.17 4.08
N PRO A 37 10.87 19.82 4.06
CA PRO A 37 11.07 21.01 3.25
C PRO A 37 10.61 20.79 1.81
N LEU A 38 10.06 21.82 1.16
CA LEU A 38 9.54 21.72 -0.22
C LEU A 38 10.58 21.14 -1.20
N ARG A 39 11.87 21.44 -0.99
CA ARG A 39 12.98 20.87 -1.78
C ARG A 39 13.04 19.34 -1.69
N ASP A 40 12.77 18.78 -0.53
CA ASP A 40 12.88 17.34 -0.27
C ASP A 40 11.60 16.62 -0.73
N SER A 41 10.45 17.27 -0.57
CA SER A 41 9.19 16.85 -1.21
C SER A 41 9.28 16.82 -2.73
N ARG A 42 10.00 17.79 -3.34
CA ARG A 42 10.28 17.82 -4.78
C ARG A 42 11.20 16.68 -5.21
N LYS A 43 12.29 16.44 -4.48
CA LYS A 43 13.20 15.31 -4.76
C LYS A 43 12.45 13.99 -4.71
N TRP A 44 11.67 13.78 -3.66
CA TRP A 44 10.89 12.57 -3.48
C TRP A 44 9.82 12.39 -4.60
N MET A 45 9.05 13.43 -4.94
CA MET A 45 8.05 13.35 -6.03
C MET A 45 8.73 13.03 -7.36
N LYS A 46 9.88 13.64 -7.64
CA LYS A 46 10.67 13.33 -8.84
C LYS A 46 11.09 11.86 -8.85
N THR A 47 11.63 11.35 -7.75
CA THR A 47 12.02 9.94 -7.63
C THR A 47 10.83 9.00 -7.82
N ALA A 48 9.67 9.31 -7.23
CA ALA A 48 8.46 8.50 -7.37
C ALA A 48 7.98 8.46 -8.82
N LEU A 49 7.95 9.60 -9.51
CA LEU A 49 7.54 9.68 -10.92
C LEU A 49 8.55 9.02 -11.86
N ASP A 50 9.85 9.23 -11.66
CA ASP A 50 10.92 8.60 -12.46
C ASP A 50 10.89 7.07 -12.32
N ALA A 51 10.58 6.56 -11.11
CA ALA A 51 10.42 5.14 -10.84
C ALA A 51 9.10 4.55 -11.38
N ARG A 52 8.22 5.38 -11.95
CA ARG A 52 6.84 5.03 -12.34
C ARG A 52 6.03 4.43 -11.19
N ASN A 53 6.30 4.88 -9.96
CA ASN A 53 5.45 4.54 -8.83
C ASN A 53 4.10 5.22 -9.02
N PRO A 54 2.98 4.52 -8.74
CA PRO A 54 1.69 5.18 -8.74
C PRO A 54 1.69 6.37 -7.77
N PHE A 55 1.40 7.55 -8.30
CA PHE A 55 1.26 8.77 -7.52
C PHE A 55 0.05 9.52 -8.07
N LEU A 56 -1.00 9.58 -7.27
CA LEU A 56 -2.27 10.22 -7.56
C LEU A 56 -2.48 11.45 -6.67
N VAL A 57 -3.22 12.41 -7.20
CA VAL A 57 -3.67 13.61 -6.47
C VAL A 57 -5.18 13.76 -6.60
N LEU A 58 -5.82 14.13 -5.50
CA LEU A 58 -7.23 14.53 -5.43
C LEU A 58 -7.29 16.06 -5.52
N THR A 59 -8.03 16.56 -6.52
CA THR A 59 -8.19 17.99 -6.75
C THR A 59 -9.63 18.45 -6.50
N LYS A 60 -9.77 19.65 -5.91
CA LYS A 60 -11.00 20.45 -5.89
C LYS A 60 -10.73 21.73 -6.71
N GLY A 61 -11.14 21.74 -7.98
CA GLY A 61 -10.69 22.79 -8.91
C GLY A 61 -9.18 22.71 -9.15
N SER A 62 -8.46 23.82 -8.95
CA SER A 62 -6.99 23.89 -9.05
C SER A 62 -6.26 23.47 -7.77
N THR A 63 -6.97 23.30 -6.66
CA THR A 63 -6.39 22.98 -5.35
C THR A 63 -6.23 21.48 -5.18
N ILE A 64 -5.07 21.04 -4.72
CA ILE A 64 -4.85 19.66 -4.27
C ILE A 64 -5.31 19.56 -2.82
N VAL A 65 -6.27 18.67 -2.58
CA VAL A 65 -6.92 18.46 -1.28
C VAL A 65 -6.70 17.05 -0.75
N GLY A 66 -5.97 16.22 -1.49
CA GLY A 66 -5.52 14.91 -1.07
C GLY A 66 -4.47 14.37 -2.03
N TRP A 67 -3.69 13.39 -1.58
CA TRP A 67 -2.72 12.69 -2.41
C TRP A 67 -2.65 11.22 -2.01
N CYS A 68 -2.16 10.39 -2.92
CA CYS A 68 -1.90 8.98 -2.69
C CYS A 68 -0.66 8.61 -3.50
N ASP A 69 0.43 8.28 -2.84
CA ASP A 69 1.67 7.86 -3.47
C ASP A 69 2.11 6.49 -2.99
N VAL A 70 2.70 5.71 -3.89
CA VAL A 70 3.21 4.38 -3.58
C VAL A 70 4.70 4.46 -3.29
N GLY A 71 5.01 4.41 -2.00
CA GLY A 71 6.21 3.77 -1.45
C GLY A 71 5.80 2.53 -0.64
N ARG A 72 6.74 1.66 -0.28
CA ARG A 72 6.49 0.41 0.48
C ARG A 72 5.94 0.66 1.92
N ARG A 73 4.72 1.18 2.12
CA ARG A 73 4.12 1.51 3.45
C ARG A 73 2.57 1.54 3.47
N GLU A 74 1.93 0.39 3.31
CA GLU A 74 0.45 0.27 3.30
C GLU A 74 -0.17 0.10 4.70
N ARG A 75 0.53 -0.57 5.62
CA ARG A 75 0.07 -0.89 6.98
C ARG A 75 -0.37 0.36 7.74
N GLU A 76 0.37 1.44 7.59
CA GLU A 76 0.14 2.69 8.29
C GLU A 76 -1.17 3.35 7.85
N GLY A 77 -1.51 3.28 6.56
CA GLY A 77 -2.74 3.85 6.01
C GLY A 77 -3.99 3.17 6.56
N LEU A 78 -4.02 1.84 6.56
CA LEU A 78 -5.18 1.07 7.03
C LEU A 78 -5.45 1.26 8.53
N ILE A 79 -4.40 1.34 9.34
CA ILE A 79 -4.51 1.59 10.79
C ILE A 79 -4.96 3.03 11.05
N ALA A 80 -4.45 3.99 10.28
CA ALA A 80 -4.84 5.39 10.42
C ALA A 80 -6.34 5.58 10.16
N THR A 81 -6.89 5.02 9.07
CA THR A 81 -8.32 5.16 8.72
C THR A 81 -9.27 4.63 9.79
N GLN A 82 -8.85 3.70 10.65
CA GLN A 82 -9.67 3.22 11.77
C GLN A 82 -9.72 4.18 12.96
N ARG A 83 -8.78 5.12 13.07
CA ARG A 83 -8.59 5.98 14.23
C ARG A 83 -8.91 7.45 13.95
N VAL A 84 -9.19 7.77 12.68
CA VAL A 84 -9.22 9.14 12.19
C VAL A 84 -10.40 9.31 11.22
N THR A 85 -10.97 10.51 11.18
CA THR A 85 -12.07 10.82 10.27
C THR A 85 -11.54 11.06 8.85
N ALA A 86 -11.30 9.99 8.11
CA ALA A 86 -10.96 10.07 6.69
C ALA A 86 -12.23 10.18 5.83
N ALA A 87 -12.16 10.85 4.69
CA ALA A 87 -13.25 10.87 3.71
C ALA A 87 -13.30 9.61 2.82
N GLY A 88 -12.23 8.81 2.82
CA GLY A 88 -12.09 7.59 2.05
C GLY A 88 -10.69 6.98 2.21
N PHE A 89 -10.52 5.75 1.76
CA PHE A 89 -9.27 5.00 1.79
C PHE A 89 -8.97 4.40 0.41
N VAL A 90 -7.69 4.37 0.02
CA VAL A 90 -7.26 3.74 -1.23
C VAL A 90 -6.22 2.67 -0.89
N SER A 91 -6.57 1.41 -1.14
CA SER A 91 -5.66 0.25 -1.08
C SER A 91 -5.11 0.02 -2.47
N LEU A 92 -3.80 0.10 -2.66
CA LEU A 92 -3.18 -0.11 -3.97
C LEU A 92 -2.06 -1.13 -3.86
N ALA A 93 -2.17 -2.24 -4.61
CA ALA A 93 -1.26 -3.39 -4.49
C ALA A 93 -1.20 -3.99 -3.08
N GLY A 94 -2.32 -3.97 -2.36
CA GLY A 94 -2.38 -4.43 -0.98
C GLY A 94 -2.49 -5.94 -0.85
N PRO A 95 -1.65 -6.62 -0.04
CA PRO A 95 -1.82 -8.04 0.20
C PRO A 95 -3.17 -8.25 0.89
N GLY A 96 -3.96 -9.20 0.39
CA GLY A 96 -5.22 -9.57 1.02
C GLY A 96 -5.02 -10.48 2.22
N ARG A 97 -3.84 -11.06 2.34
CA ARG A 97 -3.53 -12.12 3.30
C ARG A 97 -2.41 -11.67 4.23
N ALA A 98 -2.42 -12.23 5.44
CA ALA A 98 -1.34 -12.01 6.40
C ALA A 98 0.00 -12.48 5.80
N ALA A 99 1.08 -11.76 6.14
CA ALA A 99 2.42 -12.01 5.60
C ALA A 99 2.89 -13.49 5.71
N PRO A 100 2.62 -14.24 6.80
CA PRO A 100 3.00 -15.66 6.87
C PRO A 100 2.38 -16.52 5.77
N ALA A 101 1.12 -16.26 5.41
CA ALA A 101 0.42 -17.03 4.38
C ALA A 101 1.05 -16.80 3.00
N ILE A 102 1.44 -15.55 2.70
CA ILE A 102 2.13 -15.18 1.46
C ILE A 102 3.52 -15.84 1.41
N ILE A 103 4.27 -15.80 2.51
CA ILE A 103 5.59 -16.42 2.58
C ILE A 103 5.49 -17.95 2.36
N ARG A 104 4.52 -18.62 2.99
CA ARG A 104 4.27 -20.06 2.77
C ARG A 104 3.99 -20.37 1.30
N GLU A 105 3.16 -19.54 0.67
CA GLU A 105 2.83 -19.72 -0.74
C GLU A 105 4.06 -19.56 -1.65
N GLN A 106 4.85 -18.51 -1.43
CA GLN A 106 6.07 -18.25 -2.19
C GLN A 106 7.08 -19.40 -2.06
N LEU A 107 7.16 -20.03 -0.88
CA LEU A 107 8.07 -21.13 -0.61
C LEU A 107 7.58 -22.49 -1.13
N ARG A 108 6.35 -22.61 -1.65
CA ARG A 108 5.91 -23.85 -2.33
C ARG A 108 6.78 -24.17 -3.55
N GLY A 109 7.35 -23.15 -4.20
CA GLY A 109 8.29 -23.32 -5.31
C GLY A 109 9.65 -23.91 -4.90
N ALA A 110 9.93 -24.02 -3.59
CA ALA A 110 11.15 -24.60 -3.05
C ALA A 110 10.84 -25.65 -1.96
N PRO A 111 10.36 -26.86 -2.33
CA PRO A 111 9.84 -27.84 -1.37
C PRO A 111 10.82 -28.22 -0.24
N LYS A 112 12.12 -28.24 -0.54
CA LYS A 112 13.17 -28.53 0.46
C LYS A 112 13.25 -27.49 1.58
N LEU A 113 12.81 -26.25 1.31
CA LEU A 113 12.82 -25.14 2.26
C LEU A 113 11.47 -24.95 2.98
N ALA A 114 10.39 -25.52 2.44
CA ALA A 114 9.04 -25.31 2.95
C ALA A 114 8.87 -25.78 4.41
N GLY A 115 9.32 -27.00 4.74
CA GLY A 115 9.24 -27.53 6.11
C GLY A 115 10.02 -26.72 7.15
N PRO A 116 11.32 -26.46 6.92
CA PRO A 116 12.11 -25.60 7.81
C PRO A 116 11.54 -24.18 7.97
N ALA A 117 11.02 -23.59 6.89
CA ALA A 117 10.40 -22.27 6.94
C ALA A 117 9.10 -22.27 7.72
N ASP A 118 8.25 -23.29 7.55
CA ASP A 118 6.97 -23.38 8.27
C ASP A 118 7.18 -23.47 9.80
N ARG A 119 8.21 -24.21 10.23
CA ARG A 119 8.61 -24.25 11.64
C ARG A 119 8.98 -22.86 12.17
N ILE A 120 9.78 -22.09 11.42
CA ILE A 120 10.19 -20.74 11.81
C ILE A 120 8.97 -19.80 11.83
N LEU A 121 8.11 -19.87 10.82
CA LEU A 121 6.90 -19.07 10.74
C LEU A 121 5.98 -19.33 11.93
N GLY A 122 5.81 -20.59 12.35
CA GLY A 122 5.00 -20.94 13.53
C GLY A 122 5.53 -20.31 14.83
N GLU A 123 6.85 -20.28 15.03
CA GLU A 123 7.45 -19.59 16.17
C GLU A 123 7.17 -18.09 16.14
N LEU A 124 7.40 -17.44 14.99
CA LEU A 124 7.18 -16.01 14.81
C LEU A 124 5.70 -15.62 14.92
N GLU A 125 4.78 -16.44 14.42
CA GLU A 125 3.34 -16.25 14.59
C GLU A 125 2.92 -16.35 16.07
N ALA A 126 3.58 -17.21 16.84
CA ALA A 126 3.41 -17.29 18.29
C ALA A 126 4.17 -16.19 19.06
N GLY A 127 4.84 -15.28 18.36
CA GLY A 127 5.58 -14.17 18.95
C GLY A 127 6.93 -14.55 19.56
N ARG A 128 7.47 -15.72 19.23
CA ARG A 128 8.76 -16.22 19.70
C ARG A 128 9.82 -16.09 18.61
N THR A 129 11.02 -15.67 18.99
CA THR A 129 12.19 -15.66 18.09
C THR A 129 12.91 -17.01 18.14
N THR A 130 13.70 -17.31 17.10
CA THR A 130 14.50 -18.53 17.01
C THR A 130 15.85 -18.25 16.34
N ASP A 131 16.93 -18.76 16.92
CA ASP A 131 18.27 -18.67 16.30
C ASP A 131 18.53 -19.82 15.31
N SER A 132 17.65 -20.83 15.29
CA SER A 132 17.77 -22.03 14.46
C SER A 132 17.25 -21.78 13.03
N VAL A 133 17.97 -20.93 12.29
CA VAL A 133 17.65 -20.54 10.91
C VAL A 133 18.67 -21.13 9.93
N PRO A 134 18.27 -22.03 9.01
CA PRO A 134 19.15 -22.56 7.98
C PRO A 134 19.76 -21.44 7.12
N PRO A 135 21.03 -21.58 6.67
CA PRO A 135 21.70 -20.55 5.86
C PRO A 135 20.87 -20.06 4.67
N GLU A 136 20.17 -20.97 3.98
CA GLU A 136 19.34 -20.71 2.81
C GLU A 136 18.13 -19.81 3.12
N LEU A 137 17.69 -19.78 4.38
CA LEU A 137 16.54 -19.02 4.85
C LEU A 137 16.93 -17.75 5.63
N ARG A 138 18.22 -17.50 5.86
CA ARG A 138 18.70 -16.35 6.64
C ARG A 138 18.34 -15.00 6.02
N SER A 139 18.28 -14.90 4.69
CA SER A 139 17.88 -13.66 4.01
C SER A 139 16.48 -13.21 4.46
N LEU A 140 15.59 -14.17 4.72
CA LEU A 140 14.21 -13.95 5.12
C LEU A 140 14.02 -13.91 6.63
N PHE A 141 14.67 -14.81 7.39
CA PHE A 141 14.39 -15.03 8.81
C PHE A 141 15.57 -14.78 9.76
N ARG A 142 16.62 -14.05 9.36
CA ARG A 142 17.75 -13.72 10.27
C ARG A 142 17.26 -13.22 11.64
N PRO A 143 17.91 -13.57 12.77
CA PRO A 143 17.43 -13.23 14.10
C PRO A 143 17.08 -11.74 14.28
N SER A 144 17.89 -10.84 13.72
CA SER A 144 17.67 -9.38 13.83
C SER A 144 16.41 -8.86 13.15
N VAL A 145 15.81 -9.60 12.20
CA VAL A 145 14.57 -9.18 11.52
C VAL A 145 13.32 -9.78 12.15
N GLN A 146 13.47 -10.80 13.00
CA GLN A 146 12.34 -11.53 13.58
C GLN A 146 11.41 -10.67 14.44
N PRO A 147 11.88 -9.73 15.29
CA PRO A 147 10.97 -8.83 16.01
C PRO A 147 10.09 -8.00 15.07
N TYR A 148 10.64 -7.56 13.94
CA TYR A 148 9.89 -6.85 12.92
C TYR A 148 8.85 -7.76 12.24
N LEU A 149 9.22 -8.99 11.89
CA LEU A 149 8.30 -9.98 11.32
C LEU A 149 7.15 -10.31 12.28
N ILE A 150 7.45 -10.57 13.55
CA ILE A 150 6.45 -10.83 14.61
C ILE A 150 5.46 -9.67 14.69
N SER A 151 5.95 -8.42 14.69
CA SER A 151 5.07 -7.25 14.69
C SER A 151 4.19 -7.19 13.44
N GLY A 152 4.71 -7.61 12.28
CA GLY A 152 3.96 -7.65 11.02
C GLY A 152 2.92 -8.78 10.98
N PHE A 153 3.22 -9.93 11.59
CA PHE A 153 2.35 -11.11 11.56
C PHE A 153 1.07 -10.94 12.39
N ARG A 154 1.08 -10.01 13.34
CA ARG A 154 -0.12 -9.60 14.10
C ARG A 154 -1.15 -8.85 13.25
N TYR A 155 -0.76 -8.39 12.05
CA TYR A 155 -1.61 -7.61 11.16
C TYR A 155 -2.20 -8.49 10.05
N ASP A 156 -3.52 -8.55 10.00
CA ASP A 156 -4.28 -9.26 8.98
C ASP A 156 -5.04 -8.23 8.11
N PRO A 157 -4.56 -7.94 6.88
CA PRO A 157 -5.14 -6.91 6.02
C PRO A 157 -6.65 -7.07 5.82
N ALA A 158 -7.15 -8.30 5.69
CA ALA A 158 -8.57 -8.57 5.48
C ALA A 158 -9.43 -8.31 6.72
N LYS A 159 -8.88 -8.53 7.93
CA LYS A 159 -9.58 -8.15 9.17
C LYS A 159 -9.57 -6.65 9.39
N GLU A 160 -8.46 -6.00 9.05
CA GLU A 160 -8.31 -4.57 9.26
C GLU A 160 -9.11 -3.75 8.25
N ILE A 161 -9.20 -4.17 6.98
CA ILE A 161 -9.99 -3.46 5.96
C ILE A 161 -11.50 -3.58 6.22
N ALA A 162 -11.95 -4.66 6.87
CA ALA A 162 -13.34 -4.84 7.27
C ALA A 162 -13.78 -3.83 8.35
N LYS A 163 -12.84 -3.25 9.09
CA LYS A 163 -13.12 -2.22 10.11
C LYS A 163 -13.24 -0.81 9.53
N VAL A 164 -12.86 -0.63 8.27
CA VAL A 164 -12.92 0.66 7.59
C VAL A 164 -14.37 0.96 7.24
N THR A 165 -14.91 2.09 7.69
CA THR A 165 -16.32 2.48 7.47
C THR A 165 -16.48 3.53 6.36
N VAL A 166 -15.36 4.06 5.87
CA VAL A 166 -15.32 5.06 4.81
C VAL A 166 -15.20 4.37 3.45
N PRO A 167 -15.58 5.03 2.33
CA PRO A 167 -15.44 4.45 1.00
C PRO A 167 -14.02 3.98 0.71
N VAL A 168 -13.87 2.78 0.13
CA VAL A 168 -12.58 2.17 -0.16
C VAL A 168 -12.38 1.96 -1.67
N LEU A 169 -11.27 2.42 -2.21
CA LEU A 169 -10.84 2.08 -3.56
C LEU A 169 -9.72 1.05 -3.49
N ILE A 170 -9.91 -0.13 -4.08
CA ILE A 170 -8.87 -1.16 -4.18
C ILE A 170 -8.34 -1.15 -5.61
N VAL A 171 -7.06 -0.90 -5.80
CA VAL A 171 -6.41 -0.85 -7.10
C VAL A 171 -5.34 -1.93 -7.17
N GLN A 172 -5.32 -2.71 -8.25
CA GLN A 172 -4.37 -3.82 -8.42
C GLN A 172 -3.85 -3.87 -9.85
N GLY A 173 -2.54 -4.05 -9.99
CA GLY A 173 -1.92 -4.33 -11.28
C GLY A 173 -1.91 -5.84 -11.55
N SER A 174 -2.31 -6.26 -12.76
CA SER A 174 -2.26 -7.67 -13.17
C SER A 174 -0.85 -8.22 -13.39
N THR A 175 0.15 -7.34 -13.44
CA THR A 175 1.57 -7.68 -13.62
C THR A 175 2.38 -7.62 -12.33
N ASP A 176 1.74 -7.32 -11.19
CA ASP A 176 2.40 -7.35 -9.89
C ASP A 176 2.74 -8.79 -9.51
N ARG A 177 4.03 -9.06 -9.34
CA ARG A 177 4.55 -10.40 -9.00
C ARG A 177 4.60 -10.64 -7.49
N GLN A 178 4.47 -9.59 -6.68
CA GLN A 178 4.58 -9.66 -5.23
C GLN A 178 3.21 -9.76 -4.56
N VAL A 179 2.18 -9.13 -5.14
CA VAL A 179 0.79 -9.17 -4.67
C VAL A 179 -0.14 -9.52 -5.82
N SER A 180 -1.01 -10.51 -5.63
CA SER A 180 -1.80 -11.04 -6.75
C SER A 180 -3.12 -10.30 -6.97
N VAL A 181 -3.79 -10.57 -8.09
CA VAL A 181 -5.14 -10.04 -8.35
C VAL A 181 -6.17 -10.64 -7.39
N GLU A 182 -5.96 -11.88 -6.97
CA GLU A 182 -6.76 -12.58 -5.99
C GLU A 182 -6.71 -11.89 -4.62
N ASP A 183 -5.57 -11.32 -4.24
CA ASP A 183 -5.43 -10.54 -3.00
C ASP A 183 -6.37 -9.31 -3.00
N ALA A 184 -6.45 -8.59 -4.12
CA ALA A 184 -7.39 -7.47 -4.28
C ALA A 184 -8.87 -7.91 -4.22
N HIS A 185 -9.19 -9.04 -4.85
CA HIS A 185 -10.53 -9.63 -4.74
C HIS A 185 -10.84 -10.10 -3.31
N TYR A 186 -9.85 -10.62 -2.60
CA TYR A 186 -9.99 -11.06 -1.22
C TYR A 186 -10.28 -9.87 -0.29
N LEU A 187 -9.58 -8.75 -0.46
CA LEU A 187 -9.87 -7.48 0.23
C LEU A 187 -11.28 -6.97 -0.09
N LYS A 188 -11.67 -6.94 -1.37
CA LYS A 188 -13.01 -6.48 -1.80
C LYS A 188 -14.14 -7.27 -1.15
N LYS A 189 -14.01 -8.59 -1.06
CA LYS A 189 -15.00 -9.46 -0.41
C LYS A 189 -15.23 -9.12 1.07
N ARG A 190 -14.29 -8.45 1.73
CA ARG A 190 -14.35 -8.08 3.14
C ARG A 190 -14.66 -6.61 3.39
N GLN A 191 -14.89 -5.84 2.32
CA GLN A 191 -15.26 -4.43 2.40
C GLN A 191 -16.42 -4.12 1.45
N SER A 192 -17.63 -4.01 2.00
CA SER A 192 -18.88 -3.80 1.25
C SER A 192 -18.95 -2.47 0.52
N ALA A 193 -18.23 -1.44 0.99
CA ALA A 193 -18.12 -0.13 0.34
C ALA A 193 -16.85 0.00 -0.52
N SER A 194 -16.38 -1.09 -1.13
CA SER A 194 -15.17 -1.09 -1.98
C SER A 194 -15.42 -1.26 -3.48
N ALA A 195 -14.64 -0.53 -4.28
CA ALA A 195 -14.59 -0.66 -5.74
C ALA A 195 -13.21 -1.13 -6.20
N ILE A 196 -13.16 -1.96 -7.26
CA ILE A 196 -11.95 -2.24 -8.02
C ILE A 196 -12.14 -1.62 -9.41
N PRO A 197 -11.27 -0.70 -9.86
CA PRO A 197 -11.36 -0.15 -11.21
C PRO A 197 -11.20 -1.25 -12.26
N ASP A 198 -12.16 -1.35 -13.17
CA ASP A 198 -12.09 -2.25 -14.31
C ASP A 198 -11.25 -1.61 -15.43
N ARG A 199 -10.12 -2.24 -15.79
CA ARG A 199 -9.28 -1.80 -16.92
C ARG A 199 -9.80 -2.27 -18.28
N SER A 200 -10.88 -3.04 -18.37
CA SER A 200 -11.43 -3.52 -19.65
C SER A 200 -12.11 -2.44 -20.50
N ARG A 201 -12.32 -1.22 -19.98
CA ARG A 201 -12.97 -0.11 -20.71
C ARG A 201 -12.03 1.01 -21.16
N HIS A 202 -10.79 0.67 -21.50
CA HIS A 202 -9.97 1.53 -22.35
C HIS A 202 -9.82 0.88 -23.72
N GLU A 203 -10.90 0.92 -24.51
CA GLU A 203 -10.75 0.97 -25.95
C GLU A 203 -10.09 2.31 -26.29
N PRO A 204 -8.95 2.35 -26.99
CA PRO A 204 -8.52 3.57 -27.63
C PRO A 204 -9.49 3.82 -28.77
N SER A 205 -10.50 4.66 -28.54
CA SER A 205 -11.31 5.22 -29.62
C SER A 205 -10.43 6.16 -30.44
N ALA A 206 -9.64 5.59 -31.34
CA ALA A 206 -9.10 6.30 -32.48
C ALA A 206 -10.28 6.58 -33.43
N GLN A 207 -11.00 7.67 -33.17
CA GLN A 207 -11.95 8.24 -34.12
C GLN A 207 -11.55 9.70 -34.40
N GLY A 208 -11.03 9.87 -35.61
CA GLY A 208 -11.26 11.02 -36.49
C GLY A 208 -11.05 12.41 -35.93
N CYS A 209 -9.92 13.03 -36.31
CA CYS A 209 -9.95 14.44 -36.65
C CYS A 209 -9.17 14.64 -37.94
N THR A 210 -9.89 14.61 -39.05
CA THR A 210 -9.50 15.27 -40.30
C THR A 210 -9.38 16.77 -40.05
N ARG A 211 -8.23 17.34 -40.42
CA ARG A 211 -8.09 18.44 -41.38
C ARG A 211 -6.62 18.61 -41.73
#